data_AF-A0A6B2XJS0-F1
#
_entry.id   AF-A0A6B2XJS0-F1
#
_cell.length_a   1.000
_cell.length_b   1.000
_cell.length_c   1.000
_cell.angle_alpha   90.00
_cell.angle_beta   90.00
_cell.angle_gamma   90.00
#
_symmetry.space_group_name_H-M   'P 1'
#
loop_
_entity.id
_entity.type
_entity.pdbx_description
1 polymer ?
#
loop_
_entity_poly.entity_id
_entity_poly.type
_entity_poly.pdbx_seq_one_letter_code
_entity_poly.pdbx_strand_id
1 'polypeptide(L)'
;MGVGKAGAGASGRRLFSGRDRAVIAAASLSMLLVQMDWFALNLMLPVIARDFSTPTTNLQWLVSGYMLTLGALMITGGRAADVHGRRTVIVWGLVGFAVVSVV
;
A
#
# COMPACT_ATOMS: atom_id res chain seq x y z
N MET A 1 -50.63 22.50 -22.24
CA MET A 1 -51.52 21.66 -21.42
C MET A 1 -51.08 20.21 -21.61
N GLY A 2 -50.57 19.44 -20.67
CA GLY A 2 -50.24 19.58 -19.26
C GLY A 2 -49.66 18.24 -18.82
N VAL A 3 -48.55 18.29 -18.07
CA VAL A 3 -48.10 17.35 -17.02
C VAL A 3 -47.92 15.86 -17.33
N GLY A 4 -46.68 15.40 -17.10
CA GLY A 4 -46.35 14.00 -16.79
C GLY A 4 -44.99 13.88 -16.09
N LYS A 5 -44.96 14.15 -14.79
CA LYS A 5 -43.81 13.88 -13.90
C LYS A 5 -43.70 12.38 -13.62
N ALA A 6 -42.51 11.80 -13.81
CA ALA A 6 -41.97 10.70 -13.02
C ALA A 6 -40.46 10.62 -13.36
N GLY A 7 -39.52 11.00 -12.49
CA GLY A 7 -39.44 10.52 -11.12
C GLY A 7 -39.03 9.04 -11.06
N ALA A 8 -38.25 8.53 -12.04
CA ALA A 8 -37.79 7.15 -12.04
C ALA A 8 -36.33 7.07 -11.55
N GLY A 9 -36.20 7.02 -10.22
CA GLY A 9 -35.16 6.25 -9.57
C GLY A 9 -33.75 6.81 -9.68
N ALA A 10 -33.45 7.81 -8.85
CA ALA A 10 -32.20 7.79 -8.09
C ALA A 10 -32.18 6.49 -7.25
N SER A 11 -31.96 5.36 -7.92
CA SER A 11 -31.90 4.05 -7.31
C SER A 11 -30.68 4.09 -6.42
N GLY A 12 -30.96 4.22 -5.12
CA GLY A 12 -29.98 4.42 -4.07
C GLY A 12 -28.87 3.41 -4.25
N ARG A 13 -27.73 3.91 -4.74
CA ARG A 13 -26.43 3.26 -4.60
C ARG A 13 -26.39 2.81 -3.15
N ARG A 14 -26.46 1.50 -2.89
CA ARG A 14 -26.10 0.97 -1.58
C ARG A 14 -24.62 1.30 -1.43
N LEU A 15 -24.37 2.50 -0.91
CA LEU A 15 -23.07 3.13 -0.72
C LEU A 15 -22.36 2.34 0.36
N PHE A 16 -21.71 1.24 -0.03
CA PHE A 16 -20.76 0.43 0.75
C PHE A 16 -21.29 -0.07 2.12
N SER A 17 -21.37 -1.38 2.30
CA SER A 17 -21.64 -1.97 3.63
C SER A 17 -20.62 -1.46 4.66
N GLY A 18 -20.96 -1.47 5.96
CA GLY A 18 -20.01 -1.09 7.02
C GLY A 18 -18.70 -1.89 6.96
N ARG A 19 -18.77 -3.14 6.48
CA ARG A 19 -17.60 -3.98 6.19
C ARG A 19 -16.81 -3.49 4.96
N ASP A 20 -17.48 -3.07 3.90
CA ASP A 20 -16.82 -2.57 2.69
C ASP A 20 -16.06 -1.27 2.98
N ARG A 21 -16.64 -0.38 3.79
CA ARG A 21 -15.97 0.85 4.25
C ARG A 21 -14.72 0.54 5.09
N ALA A 22 -14.80 -0.47 5.97
CA ALA A 22 -13.65 -0.90 6.77
C ALA A 22 -12.54 -1.50 5.90
N VAL A 23 -12.89 -2.31 4.90
CA VAL A 23 -11.91 -2.88 3.96
C VAL A 23 -11.27 -1.78 3.11
N ILE A 24 -12.04 -0.82 2.61
CA ILE A 24 -11.50 0.31 1.84
C ILE A 24 -10.60 1.17 2.72
N ALA A 25 -11.01 1.48 3.96
CA ALA A 25 -10.18 2.25 4.89
C ALA A 25 -8.86 1.53 5.22
N ALA A 26 -8.91 0.22 5.49
CA ALA A 26 -7.72 -0.57 5.73
C ALA A 26 -6.80 -0.61 4.50
N ALA A 27 -7.36 -0.81 3.30
CA ALA A 27 -6.58 -0.80 2.06
C ALA A 27 -5.95 0.58 1.77
N SER A 28 -6.69 1.67 1.99
CA SER A 28 -6.20 3.03 1.84
C SER A 28 -5.09 3.34 2.86
N LEU A 29 -5.25 2.90 4.11
CA LEU A 29 -4.22 3.06 5.13
C LEU A 29 -2.96 2.27 4.77
N SER A 30 -3.09 1.02 4.33
CA SER A 30 -1.97 0.23 3.85
C SER A 30 -1.24 0.92 2.69
N MET A 31 -1.99 1.45 1.71
CA MET A 31 -1.40 2.19 0.59
C MET A 31 -0.68 3.45 1.06
N LEU A 32 -1.25 4.16 2.03
CA LEU A 32 -0.65 5.35 2.62
C LEU A 32 0.68 5.01 3.32
N LEU A 33 0.73 3.91 4.08
CA LEU A 33 1.95 3.45 4.74
C LEU A 33 3.04 3.11 3.74
N VAL A 34 2.70 2.39 2.66
CA VAL A 34 3.65 2.09 1.57
C VAL A 34 4.19 3.38 0.94
N GLN A 35 3.33 4.38 0.75
CA GLN A 35 3.74 5.63 0.16
C GLN A 35 4.60 6.48 1.11
N MET A 36 4.35 6.37 2.42
CA MET A 36 5.16 7.00 3.45
C MET A 36 6.58 6.42 3.49
N ASP A 37 6.72 5.10 3.35
CA ASP A 37 8.02 4.43 3.31
C ASP A 37 8.91 4.96 2.17
N TRP A 38 8.30 5.14 0.99
CA TRP A 38 8.96 5.76 -0.15
C TRP A 38 9.48 7.18 0.16
N PHE A 39 8.68 8.01 0.84
CA PHE A 39 9.13 9.35 1.23
C PHE A 39 10.25 9.30 2.28
N ALA A 40 10.18 8.38 3.24
CA ALA A 40 11.22 8.19 4.25
C ALA A 40 12.57 7.84 3.61
N LEU A 41 12.59 6.94 2.63
CA LEU A 41 13.81 6.60 1.89
C LEU A 41 14.38 7.79 1.13
N ASN A 42 13.52 8.57 0.47
CA ASN A 42 13.95 9.77 -0.24
C ASN A 42 14.49 10.86 0.70
N LEU A 43 13.94 10.95 1.92
CA LEU A 43 14.44 11.82 2.98
C LEU A 43 15.76 11.33 3.59
N MET A 44 15.96 10.01 3.71
CA MET A 44 17.18 9.43 4.29
C MET A 44 18.37 9.46 3.33
N LEU A 45 18.17 9.34 2.02
CA LEU A 45 19.26 9.42 1.03
C LEU A 45 20.23 10.60 1.24
N PRO A 46 19.78 11.86 1.39
CA PRO A 46 20.69 12.98 1.64
C PRO A 46 21.34 12.93 3.02
N VAL A 47 20.68 12.37 4.04
CA VAL A 47 21.24 12.19 5.39
C VAL A 47 22.40 11.20 5.35
N ILE A 48 22.17 10.03 4.75
CA ILE A 48 23.21 9.01 4.59
C ILE A 48 24.36 9.53 3.71
N ALA A 49 24.04 10.28 2.65
CA ALA A 49 25.07 10.91 1.80
C ALA A 49 25.97 11.90 2.58
N ARG A 50 25.37 12.67 3.52
CA ARG A 50 26.12 13.56 4.42
C ARG A 50 26.99 12.80 5.40
N ASP A 51 26.46 11.75 6.02
CA ASP A 51 27.21 10.93 7.00
C ASP A 51 28.39 10.20 6.33
N PHE A 52 28.23 9.74 5.09
CA PHE A 52 29.28 9.07 4.33
C PHE A 52 30.15 10.03 3.49
N SER A 53 29.95 11.35 3.58
CA SER A 53 30.69 12.36 2.79
C SER A 53 30.75 12.06 1.28
N THR A 54 29.71 11.40 0.73
CA THR A 54 29.70 10.83 -0.62
C THR A 54 28.58 11.47 -1.44
N PRO A 55 28.76 11.74 -2.76
CA PRO A 55 27.71 12.30 -3.60
C PRO A 55 26.44 11.45 -3.60
N THR A 56 25.26 12.10 -3.54
CA THR A 56 23.94 11.42 -3.56
C THR A 56 23.73 10.53 -4.79
N THR A 57 24.39 10.82 -5.91
CA THR A 57 24.41 9.97 -7.10
C THR A 57 24.93 8.56 -6.81
N ASN A 58 25.95 8.43 -5.95
CA ASN A 58 26.48 7.11 -5.57
C ASN A 58 25.56 6.36 -4.62
N LEU A 59 24.50 7.00 -4.10
CA LEU A 59 23.48 6.37 -3.28
C LEU A 59 22.24 5.95 -4.08
N GLN A 60 22.17 6.24 -5.38
CA GLN A 60 21.03 5.82 -6.22
C GLN A 60 20.84 4.30 -6.26
N TRP A 61 21.92 3.52 -6.10
CA TRP A 61 21.80 2.06 -6.06
C TRP A 61 20.97 1.56 -4.86
N LEU A 62 20.89 2.32 -3.75
CA LEU A 62 19.98 1.99 -2.65
C LEU A 62 18.52 2.00 -3.11
N VAL A 63 18.15 3.00 -3.90
CA VAL A 63 16.79 3.12 -4.44
C VAL A 63 16.50 1.96 -5.39
N SER A 64 17.43 1.64 -6.27
CA SER A 64 17.32 0.48 -7.16
C SER A 64 17.24 -0.85 -6.39
N GLY A 65 18.04 -1.01 -5.32
CA GLY A 65 18.03 -2.19 -4.45
C GLY A 65 16.73 -2.34 -3.67
N TYR A 66 16.19 -1.23 -3.15
CA TYR A 66 14.86 -1.19 -2.53
C TYR A 66 13.78 -1.64 -3.52
N MET A 67 13.75 -1.07 -4.73
CA MET A 67 12.78 -1.44 -5.76
C MET A 67 12.89 -2.91 -6.16
N LEU A 68 14.11 -3.44 -6.31
CA LEU A 68 14.34 -4.85 -6.66
C LEU A 68 13.82 -5.78 -5.57
N THR A 69 14.14 -5.48 -4.31
CA THR A 69 13.71 -6.28 -3.14
C THR A 69 12.19 -6.25 -3.01
N LEU A 70 11.59 -5.06 -3.14
CA LEU A 70 10.14 -4.89 -3.06
C LEU A 70 9.43 -5.60 -4.22
N GLY A 71 9.95 -5.51 -5.43
CA GLY A 71 9.43 -6.27 -6.58
C GLY A 71 9.52 -7.78 -6.40
N ALA A 72 10.65 -8.30 -5.93
CA ALA A 72 10.84 -9.72 -5.65
C ALA A 72 9.89 -10.23 -4.55
N LEU A 73 9.74 -9.47 -3.46
CA LEU A 73 8.80 -9.77 -2.38
C LEU A 73 7.35 -9.64 -2.84
N MET A 74 7.02 -8.66 -3.69
CA MET A 74 5.67 -8.46 -4.22
C MET A 74 5.26 -9.61 -5.12
N ILE A 75 6.15 -10.09 -5.99
CA ILE A 75 5.90 -11.29 -6.82
C ILE A 75 5.70 -12.50 -5.91
N THR A 76 6.58 -12.69 -4.92
CA THR A 76 6.50 -13.82 -3.98
C THR A 76 5.22 -13.77 -3.15
N GLY A 77 4.87 -12.61 -2.60
CA GLY A 77 3.67 -12.37 -1.80
C GLY A 77 2.38 -12.45 -2.63
N GLY A 78 2.39 -11.96 -3.86
CA GLY A 78 1.27 -12.05 -4.81
C GLY A 78 0.98 -13.50 -5.18
N ARG A 79 2.01 -14.28 -5.54
CA ARG A 79 1.85 -15.73 -5.79
C ARG A 79 1.42 -16.49 -4.54
N ALA A 80 1.93 -16.12 -3.37
CA ALA A 80 1.48 -16.70 -2.11
C ALA A 80 -0.01 -16.39 -1.85
N ALA A 81 -0.50 -15.21 -2.24
CA ALA A 81 -1.90 -14.79 -2.07
C ALA A 81 -2.85 -15.55 -2.99
N ASP A 82 -2.42 -15.79 -4.23
CA ASP A 82 -3.17 -16.52 -5.22
C ASP A 82 -3.30 -18.01 -4.87
N VAL A 83 -2.24 -18.61 -4.30
CA VAL A 83 -2.22 -20.05 -3.96
C VAL A 83 -2.86 -20.34 -2.60
N HIS A 84 -2.59 -19.53 -1.56
CA HIS A 84 -2.99 -19.83 -0.18
C HIS A 84 -4.29 -19.13 0.26
N GLY A 85 -4.91 -18.35 -0.63
CA GLY A 85 -6.12 -17.60 -0.35
C GLY A 85 -5.89 -16.30 0.41
N ARG A 86 -6.72 -15.29 0.10
CA ARG A 86 -6.61 -13.89 0.57
C ARG A 86 -6.49 -13.73 2.10
N ARG A 87 -7.05 -14.67 2.88
CA ARG A 87 -7.02 -14.64 4.35
C ARG A 87 -5.64 -14.99 4.92
N THR A 88 -4.94 -15.94 4.31
CA THR A 88 -3.63 -16.43 4.77
C THR A 88 -2.54 -15.38 4.55
N VAL A 89 -2.56 -14.69 3.41
CA VAL A 89 -1.59 -13.61 3.14
C VAL A 89 -1.80 -12.37 3.98
N ILE A 90 -3.04 -12.02 4.32
CA ILE A 90 -3.30 -10.95 5.29
C ILE A 90 -2.68 -11.30 6.65
N VAL A 91 -2.78 -12.55 7.10
CA VAL A 91 -2.19 -13.00 8.38
C VAL A 91 -0.66 -12.99 8.31
N TRP A 92 -0.06 -13.51 7.24
CA TRP A 92 1.41 -13.47 7.07
C TRP A 92 1.95 -12.05 6.99
N GLY A 93 1.26 -11.13 6.29
CA GLY A 93 1.61 -9.71 6.27
C GLY A 93 1.51 -9.08 7.66
N LEU A 94 0.49 -9.43 8.45
CA LEU A 94 0.32 -8.93 9.82
C LEU A 94 1.43 -9.46 10.75
N VAL A 95 1.79 -10.73 10.62
CA VAL A 95 2.87 -11.37 11.40
C VAL A 95 4.21 -10.76 11.02
N GLY A 96 4.49 -10.60 9.72
CA GLY A 96 5.71 -9.94 9.24
C GLY A 96 5.81 -8.50 9.74
N PHE A 97 4.72 -7.73 9.65
CA PHE A 97 4.66 -6.37 10.17
C PHE A 97 4.88 -6.31 11.69
N ALA A 98 4.24 -7.18 12.46
CA ALA A 98 4.40 -7.23 13.91
C ALA A 98 5.84 -7.57 14.33
N VAL A 99 6.51 -8.47 13.61
CA VAL A 99 7.90 -8.84 13.87
C VAL A 99 8.84 -7.67 13.54
N VAL A 100 8.68 -7.05 12.36
CA VAL A 100 9.53 -5.92 11.95
C VAL A 100 9.31 -4.70 12.82
N SER A 101 8.08 -4.47 13.31
CA SER A 101 7.76 -3.31 14.14
C SER A 101 8.17 -3.45 15.62
N VAL A 102 8.43 -4.67 16.10
CA VAL A 102 8.93 -4.92 17.47
C VAL A 102 10.46 -4.83 17.56
N VAL A 103 11.15 -4.97 16.42
CA VAL A 103 12.60 -4.79 16.27
C VAL A 103 12.93 -3.33 16.05
#